data_AF-A0A644VMH1-F1
#
_entry.id   AF-A0A644VMH1-F1
#
_cell.length_a   1.000
_cell.length_b   1.000
_cell.length_c   1.000
_cell.angle_alpha   90.00
_cell.angle_beta   90.00
_cell.angle_gamma   90.00
#
_symmetry.space_group_name_H-M   'P 1'
#
loop_
_entity.id
_entity.type
_entity.pdbx_description
1 polymer ?
#
loop_
_entity_poly.entity_id
_entity_poly.type
_entity_poly.pdbx_seq_one_letter_code
_entity_poly.pdbx_strand_id
1 'polypeptide(L)'
;MVEIYKKIIGIVAEYNPFHKGHLFHLGKARENKNDAVVVVLSSYFTQRGEPAVMSKWDRAEAALGAGVNLVLELPAFFSCHNAGIFAAGAVDILAATGMVETLSFGMEQPEFDPTPILDILVHEPSHFKDNLKKKLNSGFSYVKARAAALEEIHEGWGAFVSLPNNTLALSYMERILRKGYSISCRPVQRMGSGFHDTDLENTFPSAAAVRKALAEGNREDAEKALPSSTVRILNRCIERGMVVLSREMLWRLIRFLLLRTPAEELARSSEMTEGMENRFLKYAVLCSSWSGFVSKCTTARYPRGRIQRQLVHFLLGIGHRENRELQSSGPQYIRVLGADAVGMEILRKMRSTAHLPVMGKAPAGLRGEGLLLAGIEQSAANVWEELTAVFSPGEEKKRYPFMEECFSEGENVL
;
A
#
# COMPACT_ATOMS: atom_id res chain seq x y z
N MET A 1 -6.06 -10.33 -34.97
CA MET A 1 -5.02 -10.10 -33.95
C MET A 1 -5.04 -11.27 -33.01
N VAL A 2 -3.96 -12.04 -32.90
CA VAL A 2 -3.87 -13.11 -31.90
C VAL A 2 -3.72 -12.44 -30.54
N GLU A 3 -4.63 -12.73 -29.63
CA GLU A 3 -4.59 -12.19 -28.28
C GLU A 3 -3.43 -12.86 -27.53
N ILE A 4 -2.39 -12.08 -27.22
CA ILE A 4 -1.16 -12.57 -26.57
C ILE A 4 -1.39 -12.99 -25.10
N TYR A 5 -2.55 -12.63 -24.53
CA TYR A 5 -2.99 -13.03 -23.20
C TYR A 5 -4.48 -13.37 -23.23
N LYS A 6 -4.94 -14.19 -22.26
CA LYS A 6 -6.34 -14.65 -22.19
C LYS A 6 -7.22 -13.84 -21.24
N LYS A 7 -6.69 -13.49 -20.07
CA LYS A 7 -7.33 -12.61 -19.07
C LYS A 7 -6.31 -11.64 -18.51
N ILE A 8 -6.78 -10.51 -17.98
CA ILE A 8 -5.94 -9.59 -17.21
C ILE A 8 -6.35 -9.60 -15.74
N ILE A 9 -5.41 -10.03 -14.90
CA ILE A 9 -5.55 -10.13 -13.46
C ILE A 9 -4.89 -8.94 -12.79
N GLY A 10 -5.67 -8.16 -12.05
CA GLY A 10 -5.20 -7.12 -11.15
C GLY A 10 -4.73 -7.70 -9.82
N ILE A 11 -3.61 -7.21 -9.30
CA ILE A 11 -3.14 -7.47 -7.94
C ILE A 11 -2.81 -6.14 -7.28
N VAL A 12 -3.20 -5.97 -6.02
CA VAL A 12 -2.78 -4.82 -5.20
C VAL A 12 -1.71 -5.28 -4.23
N ALA A 13 -0.56 -4.60 -4.22
CA ALA A 13 0.60 -5.06 -3.46
C ALA A 13 1.44 -3.93 -2.88
N GLU A 14 2.26 -4.26 -1.87
CA GLU A 14 3.30 -3.37 -1.35
C GLU A 14 4.72 -3.87 -1.66
N TYR A 15 4.90 -5.19 -1.81
CA TYR A 15 6.19 -5.84 -2.06
C TYR A 15 7.35 -5.28 -1.23
N ASN A 16 7.21 -5.28 0.10
CA ASN A 16 8.14 -4.62 1.03
C ASN A 16 8.98 -5.59 1.90
N PRO A 17 9.92 -6.38 1.35
CA PRO A 17 10.25 -6.58 -0.07
C PRO A 17 9.36 -7.64 -0.76
N PHE A 18 9.52 -7.83 -2.08
CA PHE A 18 8.95 -8.98 -2.79
C PHE A 18 9.55 -10.29 -2.23
N HIS A 19 8.75 -11.31 -1.92
CA HIS A 19 9.24 -12.50 -1.21
C HIS A 19 8.54 -13.77 -1.73
N LYS A 20 8.98 -14.96 -1.29
CA LYS A 20 8.45 -16.25 -1.79
C LYS A 20 6.93 -16.39 -1.65
N GLY A 21 6.34 -15.88 -0.57
CA GLY A 21 4.88 -15.80 -0.42
C GLY A 21 4.18 -14.95 -1.51
N HIS A 22 4.78 -13.84 -1.95
CA HIS A 22 4.26 -13.04 -3.07
C HIS A 22 4.37 -13.81 -4.40
N LEU A 23 5.49 -14.50 -4.62
CA LEU A 23 5.67 -15.36 -5.80
C LEU A 23 4.63 -16.49 -5.85
N PHE A 24 4.33 -17.10 -4.70
CA PHE A 24 3.29 -18.10 -4.58
C PHE A 24 1.90 -17.53 -4.93
N HIS A 25 1.54 -16.36 -4.38
CA HIS A 25 0.27 -15.71 -4.70
C HIS A 25 0.17 -15.37 -6.19
N LEU A 26 1.23 -14.81 -6.79
CA LEU A 26 1.30 -14.52 -8.22
C LEU A 26 1.05 -15.76 -9.08
N GLY A 27 1.66 -16.89 -8.71
CA GLY A 27 1.44 -18.17 -9.39
C GLY A 27 0.01 -18.70 -9.26
N LYS A 28 -0.62 -18.56 -8.08
CA LYS A 28 -2.01 -19.00 -7.83
C LYS A 28 -3.06 -18.07 -8.44
N ALA A 29 -2.74 -16.80 -8.61
CA ALA A 29 -3.61 -15.82 -9.22
C ALA A 29 -3.94 -16.19 -10.67
N ARG A 30 -2.94 -16.68 -11.44
CA ARG A 30 -3.12 -17.13 -12.84
C ARG A 30 -3.95 -18.41 -12.93
N GLU A 31 -4.89 -18.44 -13.87
CA GLU A 31 -5.68 -19.62 -14.25
C GLU A 31 -5.08 -20.34 -15.46
N ASN A 32 -4.55 -19.55 -16.40
CA ASN A 32 -3.95 -20.01 -17.64
C ASN A 32 -2.50 -19.52 -17.71
N LYS A 33 -1.66 -20.26 -18.41
CA LYS A 33 -0.25 -19.88 -18.61
C LYS A 33 -0.08 -18.49 -19.24
N ASN A 34 -1.05 -18.08 -20.06
CA ASN A 34 -1.05 -16.82 -20.80
C ASN A 34 -1.95 -15.75 -20.14
N ASP A 35 -2.34 -15.89 -18.87
CA ASP A 35 -2.99 -14.77 -18.18
C ASP A 35 -1.94 -13.69 -17.88
N ALA A 36 -2.29 -12.44 -18.18
CA ALA A 36 -1.44 -11.29 -17.87
C ALA A 36 -1.76 -10.75 -16.47
N VAL A 37 -0.75 -10.19 -15.82
CA VAL A 37 -0.85 -9.65 -14.47
C VAL A 37 -0.47 -8.17 -14.46
N VAL A 38 -1.39 -7.35 -13.94
CA VAL A 38 -1.20 -5.93 -13.67
C VAL A 38 -1.15 -5.74 -12.16
N VAL A 39 -0.07 -5.17 -11.64
CA VAL A 39 0.06 -4.84 -10.22
C VAL A 39 -0.15 -3.35 -10.01
N VAL A 40 -0.99 -2.99 -9.04
CA VAL A 40 -0.99 -1.64 -8.44
C VAL A 40 -0.17 -1.71 -7.14
N LEU A 41 0.99 -1.05 -7.16
CA LEU A 41 2.04 -1.14 -6.16
C LEU A 41 2.07 0.12 -5.28
N SER A 42 2.01 -0.04 -3.95
CA SER A 42 2.22 1.06 -3.01
C SER A 42 3.47 1.86 -3.35
N SER A 43 3.39 3.18 -3.30
CA SER A 43 4.55 4.07 -3.45
C SER A 43 5.50 3.98 -2.23
N TYR A 44 6.17 5.06 -1.86
CA TYR A 44 7.25 5.09 -0.86
C TYR A 44 6.81 4.80 0.57
N PHE A 45 5.52 4.93 0.87
CA PHE A 45 4.94 4.62 2.18
C PHE A 45 3.83 3.57 2.04
N THR A 46 3.87 2.59 2.94
CA THR A 46 2.92 1.47 3.03
C THR A 46 1.63 1.86 3.77
N GLN A 47 0.61 1.01 3.67
CA GLN A 47 -0.70 1.14 4.34
C GLN A 47 -0.59 1.26 5.86
N ARG A 48 0.51 0.76 6.43
CA ARG A 48 0.78 0.81 7.86
C ARG A 48 1.51 2.08 8.30
N GLY A 49 1.77 3.01 7.39
CA GLY A 49 2.56 4.21 7.67
C GLY A 49 4.02 3.87 7.96
N GLU A 50 4.58 2.92 7.21
CA GLU A 50 6.01 2.61 7.23
C GLU A 50 6.63 2.97 5.88
N PRO A 51 7.86 3.51 5.84
CA PRO A 51 8.60 3.66 4.60
C PRO A 51 8.86 2.27 4.00
N ALA A 52 8.81 2.17 2.68
CA ALA A 52 9.23 0.97 1.97
C ALA A 52 10.74 0.76 2.14
N VAL A 53 11.18 -0.49 2.23
CA VAL A 53 12.60 -0.85 2.41
C VAL A 53 13.44 -0.51 1.18
N MET A 54 12.83 -0.55 0.00
CA MET A 54 13.40 -0.20 -1.30
C MET A 54 12.46 0.77 -2.03
N SER A 55 12.99 1.51 -3.01
CA SER A 55 12.20 2.44 -3.80
C SER A 55 11.06 1.73 -4.53
N LYS A 56 10.01 2.47 -4.93
CA LYS A 56 8.93 1.92 -5.75
C LYS A 56 9.43 1.34 -7.09
N TRP A 57 10.51 1.90 -7.61
CA TRP A 57 11.17 1.43 -8.85
C TRP A 57 11.85 0.08 -8.65
N ASP A 58 12.68 -0.07 -7.62
CA ASP A 58 13.37 -1.34 -7.35
C ASP A 58 12.37 -2.47 -7.02
N ARG A 59 11.26 -2.14 -6.35
CA ARG A 59 10.15 -3.08 -6.11
C ARG A 59 9.38 -3.42 -7.39
N ALA A 60 9.21 -2.47 -8.30
CA ALA A 60 8.62 -2.72 -9.62
C ALA A 60 9.50 -3.64 -10.46
N GLU A 61 10.82 -3.42 -10.48
CA GLU A 61 11.79 -4.29 -11.14
C GLU A 61 11.73 -5.72 -10.57
N ALA A 62 11.65 -5.86 -9.24
CA ALA A 62 11.51 -7.17 -8.60
C ALA A 62 10.21 -7.88 -8.99
N ALA A 63 9.11 -7.14 -9.14
CA ALA A 63 7.83 -7.68 -9.57
C ALA A 63 7.86 -8.13 -11.04
N LEU A 64 8.41 -7.32 -11.95
CA LEU A 64 8.59 -7.66 -13.36
C LEU A 64 9.46 -8.91 -13.52
N GLY A 65 10.60 -8.95 -12.81
CA GLY A 65 11.49 -10.12 -12.79
C GLY A 65 10.90 -11.38 -12.17
N ALA A 66 9.72 -11.29 -11.54
CA ALA A 66 8.94 -12.43 -11.03
C ALA A 66 7.80 -12.85 -11.98
N GLY A 67 7.63 -12.16 -13.11
CA GLY A 67 6.61 -12.43 -14.12
C GLY A 67 5.36 -11.52 -14.01
N VAL A 68 5.41 -10.39 -13.32
CA VAL A 68 4.36 -9.36 -13.47
C VAL A 68 4.55 -8.69 -14.83
N ASN A 69 3.45 -8.42 -15.54
CA ASN A 69 3.53 -7.86 -16.90
C ASN A 69 3.50 -6.33 -16.90
N LEU A 70 2.73 -5.71 -15.99
CA LEU A 70 2.62 -4.26 -15.87
C LEU A 70 2.57 -3.87 -14.39
N VAL A 71 3.40 -2.92 -13.99
CA VAL A 71 3.40 -2.34 -12.64
C VAL A 71 2.97 -0.88 -12.71
N LEU A 72 1.90 -0.58 -11.98
CA LEU A 72 1.31 0.74 -11.82
C LEU A 72 1.53 1.21 -10.39
N GLU A 73 1.68 2.51 -10.20
CA GLU A 73 1.84 3.11 -8.88
C GLU A 73 0.50 3.35 -8.21
N LEU A 74 0.41 3.02 -6.91
CA LEU A 74 -0.57 3.56 -5.98
C LEU A 74 0.06 4.77 -5.27
N PRO A 75 -0.38 6.01 -5.56
CA PRO A 75 0.22 7.21 -4.99
C PRO A 75 0.23 7.19 -3.46
N ALA A 76 1.25 7.81 -2.86
CA ALA A 76 1.50 7.82 -1.41
C ALA A 76 0.29 8.23 -0.57
N PHE A 77 -0.55 9.12 -1.09
CA PHE A 77 -1.81 9.51 -0.47
C PHE A 77 -2.73 8.31 -0.20
N PHE A 78 -2.92 7.44 -1.20
CA PHE A 78 -3.77 6.25 -1.07
C PHE A 78 -3.00 5.09 -0.44
N SER A 79 -1.73 4.92 -0.78
CA SER A 79 -0.94 3.79 -0.26
C SER A 79 -0.68 3.91 1.23
N CYS A 80 -0.55 5.12 1.79
CA CYS A 80 -0.40 5.38 3.22
C CYS A 80 -1.73 5.79 3.88
N HIS A 81 -2.79 5.02 3.63
CA HIS A 81 -4.12 5.30 4.19
C HIS A 81 -4.75 4.07 4.86
N ASN A 82 -5.90 4.25 5.51
CA ASN A 82 -6.65 3.12 6.06
C ASN A 82 -7.16 2.18 4.93
N ALA A 83 -7.56 0.96 5.29
CA ALA A 83 -7.90 -0.09 4.32
C ALA A 83 -8.96 0.32 3.30
N GLY A 84 -9.95 1.13 3.69
CA GLY A 84 -11.00 1.62 2.77
C GLY A 84 -10.44 2.54 1.69
N ILE A 85 -9.60 3.51 2.06
CA ILE A 85 -9.03 4.47 1.11
C ILE A 85 -7.90 3.85 0.28
N PHE A 86 -7.10 2.98 0.89
CA PHE A 86 -6.13 2.15 0.19
C PHE A 86 -6.80 1.30 -0.91
N ALA A 87 -7.86 0.57 -0.54
CA ALA A 87 -8.63 -0.24 -1.47
C ALA A 87 -9.32 0.60 -2.54
N ALA A 88 -9.90 1.75 -2.16
CA ALA A 88 -10.54 2.67 -3.10
C ALA A 88 -9.57 3.11 -4.19
N GLY A 89 -8.41 3.66 -3.82
CA GLY A 89 -7.41 4.12 -4.79
C GLY A 89 -6.88 2.99 -5.66
N ALA A 90 -6.60 1.82 -5.09
CA ALA A 90 -6.03 0.71 -5.85
C ALA A 90 -7.02 0.09 -6.84
N VAL A 91 -8.26 -0.16 -6.41
CA VAL A 91 -9.32 -0.70 -7.27
C VAL A 91 -9.71 0.31 -8.34
N ASP A 92 -9.77 1.60 -8.02
CA ASP A 92 -10.07 2.64 -9.00
C ASP A 92 -8.99 2.73 -10.09
N ILE A 93 -7.70 2.63 -9.74
CA ILE A 93 -6.62 2.59 -10.73
C ILE A 93 -6.76 1.37 -11.63
N LEU A 94 -7.01 0.18 -11.06
CA LEU A 94 -7.20 -1.05 -11.82
C LEU A 94 -8.41 -0.94 -12.76
N ALA A 95 -9.55 -0.44 -12.28
CA ALA A 95 -10.75 -0.23 -13.09
C ALA A 95 -10.52 0.84 -14.17
N ALA A 96 -9.79 1.92 -13.84
CA ALA A 96 -9.48 2.99 -14.77
C ALA A 96 -8.57 2.54 -15.93
N THR A 97 -7.91 1.37 -15.87
CA THR A 97 -7.23 0.80 -17.03
C THR A 97 -8.22 0.42 -18.15
N GLY A 98 -9.47 0.10 -17.80
CA GLY A 98 -10.46 -0.46 -18.72
C GLY A 98 -10.13 -1.88 -19.20
N MET A 99 -9.12 -2.53 -18.61
CA MET A 99 -8.55 -3.79 -19.09
C MET A 99 -8.64 -4.92 -18.06
N VAL A 100 -8.65 -4.61 -16.75
CA VAL A 100 -8.63 -5.63 -15.69
C VAL A 100 -10.02 -6.25 -15.49
N GLU A 101 -10.08 -7.58 -15.55
CA GLU A 101 -11.31 -8.37 -15.44
C GLU A 101 -11.46 -9.06 -14.08
N THR A 102 -10.33 -9.40 -13.45
CA THR A 102 -10.28 -10.13 -12.19
C THR A 102 -9.31 -9.47 -11.24
N LEU A 103 -9.72 -9.21 -10.00
CA LEU A 103 -8.84 -8.81 -8.92
C LEU A 103 -8.51 -10.02 -8.04
N SER A 104 -7.21 -10.30 -7.87
CA SER A 104 -6.74 -11.34 -6.95
C SER A 104 -6.05 -10.74 -5.73
N PHE A 105 -6.36 -11.29 -4.56
CA PHE A 105 -5.79 -10.91 -3.27
C PHE A 105 -5.69 -12.12 -2.33
N GLY A 106 -4.77 -12.04 -1.38
CA GLY A 106 -4.67 -13.01 -0.30
C GLY A 106 -5.82 -12.87 0.69
N MET A 107 -6.29 -13.99 1.23
CA MET A 107 -7.35 -14.04 2.23
C MET A 107 -7.07 -15.17 3.21
N GLU A 108 -7.35 -14.98 4.51
CA GLU A 108 -7.17 -16.05 5.48
C GLU A 108 -8.21 -17.16 5.29
N GLN A 109 -9.45 -16.79 4.96
CA GLN A 109 -10.61 -17.69 4.84
C GLN A 109 -11.34 -17.49 3.50
N PRO A 110 -10.75 -17.92 2.36
CA PRO A 110 -11.33 -17.71 1.02
C PRO A 110 -12.63 -18.47 0.77
N GLU A 111 -12.93 -19.51 1.54
CA GLU A 111 -14.14 -20.32 1.45
C GLU A 111 -15.37 -19.69 2.12
N PHE A 112 -15.16 -18.67 2.97
CA PHE A 112 -16.24 -17.93 3.61
C PHE A 112 -16.99 -17.09 2.57
N ASP A 113 -18.32 -17.15 2.55
CA ASP A 113 -19.15 -16.29 1.69
C ASP A 113 -19.28 -14.87 2.29
N PRO A 114 -18.62 -13.85 1.73
CA PRO A 114 -18.66 -12.51 2.26
C PRO A 114 -19.92 -11.73 1.83
N THR A 115 -20.79 -12.31 0.98
CA THR A 115 -21.91 -11.59 0.36
C THR A 115 -22.85 -10.92 1.37
N PRO A 116 -23.31 -11.59 2.45
CA PRO A 116 -24.17 -10.96 3.45
C PRO A 116 -23.48 -9.81 4.20
N ILE A 117 -22.19 -9.96 4.48
CA ILE A 117 -21.38 -8.90 5.10
C ILE A 117 -21.28 -7.71 4.14
N LEU A 118 -20.97 -7.95 2.86
CA LEU A 118 -20.85 -6.90 1.85
C LEU A 118 -22.16 -6.14 1.65
N ASP A 119 -23.30 -6.82 1.64
CA ASP A 119 -24.63 -6.19 1.53
C ASP A 119 -24.85 -5.16 2.64
N ILE A 120 -24.59 -5.55 3.90
CA ILE A 120 -24.68 -4.66 5.06
C ILE A 120 -23.71 -3.49 4.96
N LEU A 121 -22.49 -3.75 4.49
CA LEU A 121 -21.47 -2.71 4.41
C LEU A 121 -21.75 -1.71 3.29
N VAL A 122 -22.36 -2.15 2.18
CA VAL A 122 -22.70 -1.29 1.04
C VAL A 122 -23.94 -0.45 1.34
N HIS A 123 -25.00 -1.07 1.85
CA HIS A 123 -26.29 -0.43 2.08
C HIS A 123 -26.39 0.25 3.46
N GLU A 124 -25.57 -0.17 4.41
CA GLU A 124 -25.47 0.35 5.77
C GLU A 124 -26.86 0.56 6.43
N PRO A 125 -27.61 -0.52 6.71
CA PRO A 125 -28.93 -0.42 7.32
C PRO A 125 -28.88 0.25 8.70
N SER A 126 -30.00 0.86 9.12
CA SER A 126 -30.07 1.66 10.35
C SER A 126 -29.60 0.92 11.60
N HIS A 127 -30.03 -0.33 11.80
CA HIS A 127 -29.61 -1.15 12.95
C HIS A 127 -28.09 -1.34 13.01
N PHE A 128 -27.42 -1.54 11.86
CA PHE A 128 -25.97 -1.64 11.78
C PHE A 128 -25.31 -0.29 12.09
N LYS A 129 -25.80 0.82 11.51
CA LYS A 129 -25.30 2.18 11.78
C LYS A 129 -25.38 2.55 13.25
N ASP A 130 -26.52 2.29 13.89
CA ASP A 130 -26.75 2.60 15.29
C ASP A 130 -25.83 1.79 16.20
N ASN A 131 -25.65 0.50 15.90
CA ASN A 131 -24.73 -0.35 16.64
C ASN A 131 -23.26 0.10 16.46
N LEU A 132 -22.84 0.35 15.22
CA LEU A 132 -21.50 0.87 14.92
C LEU A 132 -21.23 2.17 15.69
N LYS A 133 -22.18 3.11 15.69
CA LYS A 133 -22.09 4.37 16.44
C LYS A 133 -21.97 4.13 17.94
N LYS A 134 -22.76 3.22 18.50
CA LYS A 134 -22.68 2.82 19.92
C LYS A 134 -21.29 2.29 20.28
N LYS A 135 -20.71 1.41 19.45
CA LYS A 135 -19.35 0.85 19.64
C LYS A 135 -18.24 1.89 19.48
N LEU A 136 -18.39 2.84 18.55
CA LEU A 136 -17.45 3.96 18.40
C LEU A 136 -17.48 4.88 19.64
N ASN A 137 -18.68 5.17 20.15
CA ASN A 137 -18.85 5.98 21.36
C ASN A 137 -18.28 5.29 22.61
N SER A 138 -18.22 3.95 22.65
CA SER A 138 -17.56 3.20 23.72
C SER A 138 -16.03 3.16 23.62
N GLY A 139 -15.42 3.93 22.70
CA GLY A 139 -13.96 4.05 22.61
C GLY A 139 -13.27 3.00 21.74
N PHE A 140 -14.00 2.19 20.99
CA PHE A 140 -13.39 1.28 20.03
C PHE A 140 -12.87 2.04 18.81
N SER A 141 -11.74 1.57 18.27
CA SER A 141 -11.32 1.96 16.92
C SER A 141 -12.39 1.57 15.89
N TYR A 142 -12.40 2.24 14.73
CA TYR A 142 -13.37 1.93 13.67
C TYR A 142 -13.37 0.45 13.27
N VAL A 143 -12.20 -0.17 13.10
CA VAL A 143 -12.08 -1.59 12.75
C VAL A 143 -12.71 -2.48 13.83
N LYS A 144 -12.40 -2.21 15.11
CA LYS A 144 -12.96 -2.98 16.24
C LYS A 144 -14.46 -2.74 16.41
N ALA A 145 -14.93 -1.51 16.20
CA ALA A 145 -16.33 -1.15 16.28
C ALA A 145 -17.14 -1.83 15.16
N ARG A 146 -16.62 -1.84 13.93
CA ARG A 146 -17.21 -2.54 12.77
C ARG A 146 -17.30 -4.04 13.01
N ALA A 147 -16.20 -4.67 13.46
CA ALA A 147 -16.19 -6.09 13.78
C ALA A 147 -17.20 -6.43 14.89
N ALA A 148 -17.24 -5.64 15.98
CA ALA A 148 -18.18 -5.84 17.07
C ALA A 148 -19.65 -5.63 16.67
N ALA A 149 -19.92 -4.70 15.75
CA ALA A 149 -21.26 -4.45 15.24
C ALA A 149 -21.75 -5.60 14.33
N LEU A 150 -20.86 -6.19 13.53
CA LEU A 150 -21.16 -7.35 12.70
C LEU A 150 -21.34 -8.64 13.53
N GLU A 151 -20.54 -8.82 14.58
CA GLU A 151 -20.67 -9.94 15.51
C GLU A 151 -22.04 -9.98 16.20
N GLU A 152 -22.62 -8.82 16.52
CA GLU A 152 -23.97 -8.75 17.10
C GLU A 152 -25.08 -9.06 16.08
N ILE A 153 -24.80 -8.95 14.78
CA ILE A 153 -25.76 -9.33 13.73
C ILE A 153 -25.69 -10.84 13.49
N HIS A 154 -24.48 -11.39 13.43
CA HIS A 154 -24.28 -12.82 13.26
C HIS A 154 -22.95 -13.26 13.90
N GLU A 155 -23.01 -14.34 14.69
CA GLU A 155 -21.85 -14.92 15.36
C GLU A 155 -20.76 -15.32 14.36
N GLY A 156 -19.50 -15.00 14.68
CA GLY A 156 -18.33 -15.30 13.87
C GLY A 156 -18.00 -14.27 12.78
N TRP A 157 -18.90 -13.35 12.43
CA TRP A 157 -18.60 -12.31 11.43
C TRP A 157 -17.56 -11.30 11.93
N GLY A 158 -17.62 -10.92 13.20
CA GLY A 158 -16.62 -10.03 13.79
C GLY A 158 -15.23 -10.67 13.82
N ALA A 159 -15.16 -11.97 14.14
CA ALA A 159 -13.91 -12.73 14.09
C ALA A 159 -13.32 -12.77 12.67
N PHE A 160 -14.15 -13.07 11.67
CA PHE A 160 -13.76 -13.09 10.26
C PHE A 160 -13.24 -11.73 9.77
N VAL A 161 -13.98 -10.65 10.04
CA VAL A 161 -13.60 -9.29 9.59
C VAL A 161 -12.36 -8.77 10.33
N SER A 162 -12.10 -9.24 11.56
CA SER A 162 -10.93 -8.80 12.34
C SER A 162 -9.60 -9.31 11.79
N LEU A 163 -9.60 -10.30 10.89
CA LEU A 163 -8.38 -10.79 10.26
C LEU A 163 -7.85 -9.77 9.23
N PRO A 164 -6.53 -9.47 9.23
CA PRO A 164 -6.00 -8.36 8.43
C PRO A 164 -6.22 -8.47 6.92
N ASN A 165 -6.02 -9.66 6.33
CA ASN A 165 -6.21 -9.81 4.88
C ASN A 165 -7.70 -9.89 4.53
N ASN A 166 -8.55 -10.47 5.39
CA ASN A 166 -10.01 -10.42 5.23
C ASN A 166 -10.55 -8.98 5.29
N THR A 167 -10.10 -8.14 6.23
CA THR A 167 -10.48 -6.70 6.27
C THR A 167 -10.17 -6.01 4.94
N LEU A 168 -8.99 -6.29 4.38
CA LEU A 168 -8.54 -5.67 3.15
C LEU A 168 -9.29 -6.23 1.92
N ALA A 169 -9.51 -7.54 1.86
CA ALA A 169 -10.31 -8.21 0.85
C ALA A 169 -11.73 -7.63 0.78
N LEU A 170 -12.39 -7.50 1.93
CA LEU A 170 -13.72 -6.88 2.02
C LEU A 170 -13.70 -5.42 1.55
N SER A 171 -12.64 -4.67 1.84
CA SER A 171 -12.52 -3.28 1.36
C SER A 171 -12.42 -3.20 -0.17
N TYR A 172 -11.74 -4.15 -0.82
CA TYR A 172 -11.72 -4.24 -2.28
C TYR A 172 -13.09 -4.60 -2.86
N MET A 173 -13.70 -5.66 -2.34
CA MET A 173 -15.02 -6.12 -2.77
C MET A 173 -16.09 -5.04 -2.58
N GLU A 174 -16.08 -4.35 -1.43
CA GLU A 174 -16.97 -3.23 -1.14
C GLU A 174 -16.78 -2.09 -2.16
N ARG A 175 -15.54 -1.74 -2.51
CA ARG A 175 -15.28 -0.71 -3.53
C ARG A 175 -15.83 -1.11 -4.89
N ILE A 176 -15.58 -2.34 -5.33
CA ILE A 176 -16.05 -2.89 -6.60
C ILE A 176 -17.58 -2.78 -6.68
N LEU A 177 -18.28 -3.25 -5.64
CA LEU A 177 -19.74 -3.21 -5.56
C LEU A 177 -20.29 -1.79 -5.55
N ARG A 178 -19.77 -0.91 -4.70
CA ARG A 178 -20.23 0.49 -4.59
C ARG A 178 -20.08 1.28 -5.90
N LYS A 179 -19.06 0.96 -6.70
CA LYS A 179 -18.78 1.62 -7.98
C LYS A 179 -19.41 0.93 -9.18
N GLY A 180 -19.99 -0.26 -8.99
CA GLY A 180 -20.55 -1.07 -10.07
C GLY A 180 -19.50 -1.50 -11.10
N TYR A 181 -18.25 -1.72 -10.68
CA TYR A 181 -17.20 -2.17 -11.59
C TYR A 181 -17.41 -3.63 -11.99
N SER A 182 -17.22 -3.94 -13.28
CA SER A 182 -17.26 -5.31 -13.81
C SER A 182 -15.95 -6.07 -13.54
N ILE A 183 -15.48 -6.05 -12.29
CA ILE A 183 -14.27 -6.75 -11.84
C ILE A 183 -14.68 -7.91 -10.94
N SER A 184 -14.36 -9.13 -11.37
CA SER A 184 -14.55 -10.34 -10.56
C SER A 184 -13.49 -10.45 -9.46
N CYS A 185 -13.79 -11.11 -8.35
CA CYS A 185 -12.83 -11.33 -7.27
C CYS A 185 -12.33 -12.78 -7.24
N ARG A 186 -11.01 -12.94 -7.05
CA ARG A 186 -10.34 -14.24 -6.94
C ARG A 186 -9.48 -14.30 -5.67
N PRO A 187 -10.08 -14.64 -4.52
CA PRO A 187 -9.34 -14.79 -3.27
C PRO A 187 -8.39 -16.00 -3.35
N VAL A 188 -7.19 -15.87 -2.79
CA VAL A 188 -6.21 -16.94 -2.68
C VAL A 188 -5.90 -17.17 -1.21
N GLN A 189 -5.98 -18.42 -0.76
CA GLN A 189 -5.65 -18.76 0.62
C GLN A 189 -4.21 -18.36 0.93
N ARG A 190 -4.02 -17.61 2.01
CA ARG A 190 -2.69 -17.20 2.46
C ARG A 190 -1.98 -18.39 3.12
N MET A 191 -0.96 -18.91 2.45
CA MET A 191 -0.04 -19.93 2.99
C MET A 191 1.10 -19.22 3.73
N GLY A 192 1.06 -19.20 5.06
CA GLY A 192 2.12 -18.61 5.89
C GLY A 192 1.61 -18.16 7.25
N SER A 193 2.54 -17.89 8.15
CA SER A 193 2.20 -17.39 9.47
C SER A 193 1.60 -15.97 9.41
N GLY A 194 0.84 -15.63 10.45
CA GLY A 194 0.07 -14.38 10.52
C GLY A 194 0.92 -13.14 10.25
N PHE A 195 0.27 -12.02 9.90
CA PHE A 195 0.96 -10.77 9.52
C PHE A 195 2.01 -10.28 10.55
N HIS A 196 1.91 -10.73 11.81
CA HIS A 196 2.77 -10.37 12.93
C HIS A 196 3.85 -11.39 13.29
N ASP A 197 3.92 -12.51 12.58
CA ASP A 197 4.94 -13.50 12.87
C ASP A 197 6.29 -13.04 12.30
N THR A 198 7.29 -13.00 13.20
CA THR A 198 8.68 -12.64 12.88
C THR A 198 9.57 -13.86 12.71
N ASP A 199 9.02 -15.06 12.79
CA ASP A 199 9.74 -16.30 12.63
C ASP A 199 10.09 -16.59 11.15
N LEU A 200 11.36 -16.84 10.89
CA LEU A 200 11.93 -17.14 9.57
C LEU A 200 11.94 -18.64 9.25
N GLU A 201 11.67 -19.52 10.23
CA GLU A 201 11.69 -20.98 10.04
C GLU A 201 10.48 -21.50 9.25
N ASN A 202 9.48 -20.64 9.00
CA ASN A 202 8.33 -20.98 8.16
C ASN A 202 8.70 -21.05 6.67
N THR A 203 8.06 -21.96 5.93
CA THR A 203 8.21 -22.10 4.46
C THR A 203 7.98 -20.79 3.69
N PHE A 204 7.18 -19.87 4.26
CA PHE A 204 6.89 -18.54 3.72
C PHE A 204 6.94 -17.47 4.82
N PRO A 205 8.12 -16.91 5.13
CA PRO A 205 8.24 -15.86 6.14
C PRO A 205 7.49 -14.58 5.76
N SER A 206 6.99 -13.85 6.75
CA SER A 206 6.29 -12.58 6.52
C SER A 206 7.26 -11.49 6.03
N ALA A 207 6.76 -10.53 5.25
CA ALA A 207 7.55 -9.36 4.86
C ALA A 207 8.13 -8.61 6.08
N ALA A 208 7.43 -8.60 7.22
CA ALA A 208 7.91 -7.99 8.46
C ALA A 208 9.10 -8.76 9.06
N ALA A 209 9.09 -10.10 9.02
CA ALA A 209 10.20 -10.94 9.46
C ALA A 209 11.47 -10.65 8.64
N VAL A 210 11.34 -10.58 7.31
CA VAL A 210 12.45 -10.23 6.41
C VAL A 210 13.03 -8.86 6.76
N ARG A 211 12.18 -7.82 6.90
CA ARG A 211 12.66 -6.47 7.24
C ARG A 211 13.35 -6.43 8.60
N LYS A 212 12.85 -7.18 9.59
CA LYS A 212 13.48 -7.29 10.91
C LYS A 212 14.87 -7.90 10.80
N ALA A 213 15.00 -9.03 10.09
CA ALA A 213 16.28 -9.69 9.89
C ALA A 213 17.31 -8.79 9.18
N LEU A 214 16.89 -8.07 8.13
CA LEU A 214 17.75 -7.08 7.47
C LEU A 214 18.21 -5.95 8.40
N ALA A 215 17.31 -5.45 9.24
CA ALA A 215 17.63 -4.40 10.21
C ALA A 215 18.57 -4.87 11.33
N GLU A 216 18.52 -6.15 11.68
CA GLU A 216 19.38 -6.79 12.69
C GLU A 216 20.72 -7.29 12.12
N GLY A 217 20.95 -7.14 10.80
CA GLY A 217 22.16 -7.60 10.13
C GLY A 217 22.15 -9.09 9.74
N ASN A 218 21.05 -9.80 9.97
CA ASN A 218 20.85 -11.22 9.65
C ASN A 218 20.49 -11.40 8.16
N ARG A 219 21.38 -10.93 7.27
CA ARG A 219 21.12 -10.83 5.83
C ARG A 219 20.92 -12.19 5.16
N GLU A 220 21.77 -13.17 5.45
CA GLU A 220 21.69 -14.50 4.82
C GLU A 220 20.34 -15.17 5.10
N ASP A 221 19.80 -15.02 6.31
CA ASP A 221 18.49 -15.56 6.66
C ASP A 221 17.34 -14.80 6.00
N ALA A 222 17.46 -13.48 5.87
CA ALA A 222 16.51 -12.68 5.11
C ALA A 222 16.45 -13.11 3.63
N GLU A 223 17.62 -13.33 3.00
CA GLU A 223 17.73 -13.71 1.59
C GLU A 223 17.09 -15.09 1.29
N LYS A 224 17.11 -16.03 2.25
CA LYS A 224 16.42 -17.32 2.12
C LYS A 224 14.90 -17.18 1.91
N ALA A 225 14.29 -16.07 2.36
CA ALA A 225 12.86 -15.81 2.17
C ALA A 225 12.53 -15.16 0.81
N LEU A 226 13.54 -14.77 0.03
CA LEU A 226 13.39 -13.97 -1.19
C LEU A 226 13.65 -14.82 -2.45
N PRO A 227 13.01 -14.48 -3.58
CA PRO A 227 13.45 -14.96 -4.89
C PRO A 227 14.84 -14.41 -5.25
N SER A 228 15.61 -15.16 -6.04
CA SER A 228 16.96 -14.77 -6.46
C SER A 228 17.01 -13.41 -7.17
N SER A 229 15.99 -13.10 -7.99
CA SER A 229 15.85 -11.79 -8.65
C SER A 229 15.73 -10.65 -7.64
N THR A 230 14.97 -10.85 -6.56
CA THR A 230 14.84 -9.85 -5.48
C THR A 230 16.13 -9.74 -4.67
N VAL A 231 16.81 -10.85 -4.37
CA VAL A 231 18.11 -10.81 -3.67
C VAL A 231 19.11 -9.94 -4.42
N ARG A 232 19.25 -10.13 -5.74
CA ARG A 232 20.14 -9.31 -6.58
C ARG A 232 19.84 -7.82 -6.50
N ILE A 233 18.56 -7.44 -6.58
CA ILE A 233 18.11 -6.04 -6.50
C ILE A 233 18.36 -5.46 -5.11
N LEU A 234 18.01 -6.20 -4.06
CA LEU A 234 18.22 -5.80 -2.68
C LEU A 234 19.71 -5.54 -2.40
N ASN A 235 20.58 -6.45 -2.86
CA ASN A 235 22.03 -6.34 -2.69
C ASN A 235 22.58 -5.08 -3.36
N ARG A 236 22.16 -4.80 -4.60
CA ARG A 236 22.47 -3.56 -5.32
C ARG A 236 21.99 -2.33 -4.54
N CYS A 237 20.80 -2.36 -3.95
CA CYS A 237 20.26 -1.23 -3.19
C CYS A 237 21.05 -1.02 -1.89
N ILE A 238 21.42 -2.09 -1.18
CA ILE A 238 22.24 -2.02 0.03
C ILE A 238 23.62 -1.43 -0.28
N GLU A 239 24.29 -1.91 -1.32
CA GLU A 239 25.62 -1.43 -1.76
C GLU A 239 25.59 0.06 -2.11
N ARG A 240 24.51 0.54 -2.72
CA ARG A 240 24.31 1.96 -3.05
C ARG A 240 23.80 2.80 -1.88
N GLY A 241 23.51 2.19 -0.73
CA GLY A 241 22.88 2.86 0.41
C GLY A 241 21.43 3.31 0.19
N MET A 242 20.77 2.80 -0.85
CA MET A 242 19.41 3.17 -1.28
C MET A 242 18.35 2.26 -0.63
N VAL A 243 18.47 2.03 0.68
CA VAL A 243 17.54 1.22 1.47
C VAL A 243 17.17 1.93 2.77
N VAL A 244 15.96 1.65 3.27
CA VAL A 244 15.49 2.14 4.57
C VAL A 244 15.41 0.96 5.54
N LEU A 245 16.48 0.74 6.29
CA LEU A 245 16.58 -0.35 7.29
C LEU A 245 16.33 0.13 8.73
N SER A 246 16.46 1.43 8.98
CA SER A 246 16.24 2.05 10.29
C SER A 246 15.13 3.10 10.24
N ARG A 247 14.40 3.24 11.35
CA ARG A 247 13.39 4.31 11.55
C ARG A 247 13.93 5.48 12.35
N GLU A 248 15.23 5.51 12.66
CA GLU A 248 15.83 6.56 13.47
C GLU A 248 15.73 7.93 12.79
N MET A 249 16.12 8.01 11.51
CA MET A 249 16.03 9.27 10.76
C MET A 249 14.58 9.76 10.66
N LEU A 250 13.66 8.85 10.32
CA LEU A 250 12.22 9.14 10.30
C LEU A 250 11.74 9.72 11.63
N TRP A 251 12.15 9.12 12.75
CA TRP A 251 11.82 9.63 14.07
C TRP A 251 12.40 11.01 14.33
N ARG A 252 13.67 11.26 13.99
CA ARG A 252 14.31 12.56 14.21
C ARG A 252 13.63 13.67 13.41
N LEU A 253 13.27 13.41 12.16
CA LEU A 253 12.54 14.35 11.30
C LEU A 253 11.16 14.68 11.88
N ILE A 254 10.36 13.66 12.19
CA ILE A 254 9.01 13.84 12.74
C ILE A 254 9.06 14.50 14.11
N ARG A 255 9.98 14.09 14.99
CA ARG A 255 10.15 14.69 16.31
C ARG A 255 10.51 16.17 16.20
N PHE A 256 11.44 16.52 15.31
CA PHE A 256 11.78 17.91 15.07
C PHE A 256 10.57 18.74 14.64
N LEU A 257 9.76 18.23 13.69
CA LEU A 257 8.54 18.90 13.27
C LEU A 257 7.53 19.05 14.42
N LEU A 258 7.28 17.99 15.18
CA LEU A 258 6.37 18.03 16.33
C LEU A 258 6.80 19.07 17.37
N LEU A 259 8.09 19.15 17.70
CA LEU A 259 8.61 20.09 18.71
C LEU A 259 8.52 21.56 18.28
N ARG A 260 8.42 21.82 16.99
CA ARG A 260 8.37 23.18 16.43
C ARG A 260 6.99 23.63 16.00
N THR A 261 6.02 22.72 15.97
CA THR A 261 4.68 23.00 15.42
C THR A 261 3.71 23.29 16.57
N PRO A 262 3.05 24.46 16.59
CA PRO A 262 2.00 24.76 17.55
C PRO A 262 0.86 23.74 17.49
N ALA A 263 0.16 23.54 18.61
CA ALA A 263 -0.92 22.57 18.72
C ALA A 263 -2.05 22.85 17.71
N GLU A 264 -2.37 24.13 17.49
CA GLU A 264 -3.41 24.59 16.57
C GLU A 264 -3.08 24.28 15.11
N GLU A 265 -1.80 24.29 14.75
CA GLU A 265 -1.34 23.92 13.41
C GLU A 265 -1.31 22.40 13.24
N LEU A 266 -0.79 21.68 14.24
CA LEU A 266 -0.78 20.22 14.24
C LEU A 266 -2.20 19.63 14.15
N ALA A 267 -3.18 20.26 14.82
CA ALA A 267 -4.59 19.89 14.76
C ALA A 267 -5.20 19.95 13.34
N ARG A 268 -4.59 20.71 12.42
CA ARG A 268 -5.05 20.82 11.02
C ARG A 268 -4.57 19.68 10.14
N SER A 269 -3.59 18.89 10.61
CA SER A 269 -3.09 17.71 9.91
C SER A 269 -4.17 16.66 9.73
N SER A 270 -4.14 15.97 8.60
CA SER A 270 -5.07 14.90 8.26
C SER A 270 -5.24 13.88 9.39
N GLU A 271 -6.50 13.53 9.65
CA GLU A 271 -6.93 12.59 10.70
C GLU A 271 -6.52 12.97 12.15
N MET A 272 -5.97 14.17 12.38
CA MET A 272 -5.71 14.68 13.72
C MET A 272 -7.02 15.15 14.35
N THR A 273 -7.59 14.31 15.23
CA THR A 273 -8.90 14.56 15.86
C THR A 273 -8.89 14.20 17.33
N GLU A 274 -9.82 14.77 18.09
CA GLU A 274 -10.09 14.47 19.51
C GLU A 274 -8.87 14.67 20.43
N GLY A 275 -8.07 15.72 20.20
CA GLY A 275 -6.94 16.06 21.07
C GLY A 275 -5.68 15.21 20.87
N MET A 276 -5.59 14.46 19.77
CA MET A 276 -4.42 13.63 19.44
C MET A 276 -3.14 14.49 19.32
N GLU A 277 -3.25 15.72 18.83
CA GLU A 277 -2.16 16.68 18.73
C GLU A 277 -1.50 16.91 20.09
N ASN A 278 -2.30 17.06 21.16
CA ASN A 278 -1.79 17.26 22.52
C ASN A 278 -1.04 16.01 23.01
N ARG A 279 -1.52 14.82 22.64
CA ARG A 279 -0.85 13.56 22.98
C ARG A 279 0.50 13.44 22.27
N PHE A 280 0.57 13.83 20.99
CA PHE A 280 1.82 13.82 20.24
C PHE A 280 2.83 14.80 20.83
N LEU A 281 2.43 16.05 21.10
CA LEU A 281 3.32 17.05 21.71
C LEU A 281 3.82 16.60 23.08
N LYS A 282 2.93 16.04 23.92
CA LYS A 282 3.28 15.51 25.25
C LYS A 282 4.38 14.45 25.18
N TYR A 283 4.29 13.50 24.25
CA TYR A 283 5.25 12.39 24.18
C TYR A 283 6.48 12.68 23.32
N ALA A 284 6.42 13.69 22.43
CA ALA A 284 7.54 14.03 21.56
C ALA A 284 8.79 14.46 22.34
N VAL A 285 8.60 15.16 23.47
CA VAL A 285 9.71 15.57 24.35
C VAL A 285 10.29 14.42 25.17
N LEU A 286 9.52 13.35 25.41
CA LEU A 286 9.87 12.26 26.35
C LEU A 286 10.46 11.02 25.67
N CYS A 287 10.15 10.78 24.40
CA CYS A 287 10.53 9.55 23.71
C CYS A 287 11.85 9.69 22.94
N SER A 288 12.70 8.66 23.04
CA SER A 288 13.98 8.58 22.33
C SER A 288 13.90 7.81 21.01
N SER A 289 12.81 7.08 20.75
CA SER A 289 12.67 6.25 19.55
C SER A 289 11.26 6.27 18.97
N TRP A 290 11.15 6.01 17.67
CA TRP A 290 9.89 5.81 16.95
C TRP A 290 8.97 4.82 17.67
N SER A 291 9.49 3.64 17.99
CA SER A 291 8.72 2.56 18.61
C SER A 291 8.19 2.96 19.99
N GLY A 292 9.02 3.63 20.80
CA GLY A 292 8.62 4.15 22.10
C GLY A 292 7.52 5.21 21.99
N PHE A 293 7.69 6.16 21.07
CA PHE A 293 6.71 7.23 20.83
C PHE A 293 5.35 6.67 20.37
N VAL A 294 5.35 5.82 19.33
CA VAL A 294 4.12 5.21 18.79
C VAL A 294 3.42 4.36 19.84
N SER A 295 4.17 3.60 20.65
CA SER A 295 3.61 2.81 21.75
C SER A 295 2.89 3.69 22.79
N LYS A 296 3.51 4.80 23.22
CA LYS A 296 2.88 5.74 24.17
C LYS A 296 1.65 6.44 23.58
N CYS A 297 1.63 6.68 22.28
CA CYS A 297 0.50 7.30 21.60
C CYS A 297 -0.65 6.33 21.31
N THR A 298 -0.38 5.03 21.21
CA THR A 298 -1.39 4.00 20.91
C THR A 298 -2.43 3.88 22.03
N THR A 299 -3.71 3.78 21.65
CA THR A 299 -4.83 3.50 22.55
C THR A 299 -5.82 2.54 21.89
N ALA A 300 -6.86 2.08 22.61
CA ALA A 300 -7.93 1.25 22.04
C ALA A 300 -8.66 1.96 20.86
N ARG A 301 -8.78 3.28 20.94
CA ARG A 301 -9.40 4.14 19.91
C ARG A 301 -8.44 4.46 18.76
N TYR A 302 -7.14 4.54 19.05
CA TYR A 302 -6.10 4.88 18.09
C TYR A 302 -5.06 3.77 17.98
N PRO A 303 -5.30 2.77 17.12
CA PRO A 303 -4.36 1.68 16.89
C PRO A 303 -3.04 2.19 16.31
N ARG A 304 -1.98 1.40 16.52
CA ARG A 304 -0.62 1.68 16.04
C ARG A 304 -0.56 2.17 14.58
N GLY A 305 -1.19 1.45 13.65
CA GLY A 305 -1.19 1.84 12.23
C GLY A 305 -1.84 3.19 11.95
N ARG A 306 -2.85 3.60 12.74
CA ARG A 306 -3.47 4.93 12.62
C ARG A 306 -2.51 6.01 13.07
N ILE A 307 -1.85 5.82 14.22
CA ILE A 307 -0.82 6.76 14.72
C ILE A 307 0.29 6.93 13.68
N GLN A 308 0.82 5.81 13.14
CA GLN A 308 1.88 5.85 12.15
C GLN A 308 1.46 6.62 10.89
N ARG A 309 0.26 6.37 10.35
CA ARG A 309 -0.26 7.11 9.19
C ARG A 309 -0.45 8.60 9.47
N GLN A 310 -1.00 8.97 10.62
CA GLN A 310 -1.15 10.38 11.01
C GLN A 310 0.19 11.12 11.04
N LEU A 311 1.24 10.47 11.55
CA LEU A 311 2.59 11.04 11.57
C LEU A 311 3.19 11.18 10.17
N VAL A 312 2.94 10.20 9.28
CA VAL A 312 3.37 10.30 7.88
C VAL A 312 2.57 11.38 7.14
N HIS A 313 1.25 11.47 7.34
CA HIS A 313 0.43 12.55 6.76
C HIS A 313 0.92 13.92 7.21
N PHE A 314 1.25 14.07 8.49
CA PHE A 314 1.85 15.29 9.01
C PHE A 314 3.20 15.60 8.38
N LEU A 315 4.08 14.60 8.27
CA LEU A 315 5.38 14.72 7.60
C LEU A 315 5.27 15.12 6.13
N LEU A 316 4.23 14.65 5.43
CA LEU A 316 3.94 14.98 4.03
C LEU A 316 3.15 16.27 3.85
N GLY A 317 2.80 16.97 4.94
CA GLY A 317 2.04 18.22 4.89
C GLY A 317 0.58 18.06 4.44
N ILE A 318 -0.03 16.89 4.67
CA ILE A 318 -1.41 16.62 4.25
C ILE A 318 -2.37 17.13 5.33
N GLY A 319 -3.13 18.19 5.02
CA GLY A 319 -4.16 18.73 5.89
C GLY A 319 -5.52 18.04 5.75
N HIS A 320 -6.47 18.39 6.61
CA HIS A 320 -7.85 17.88 6.55
C HIS A 320 -8.55 18.18 5.23
N ARG A 321 -8.25 19.32 4.61
CA ARG A 321 -8.89 19.76 3.37
C ARG A 321 -8.43 18.89 2.21
N GLU A 322 -7.11 18.81 2.01
CA GLU A 322 -6.47 18.02 0.96
C GLU A 322 -6.87 16.55 1.07
N ASN A 323 -6.93 16.03 2.31
CA ASN A 323 -7.37 14.67 2.59
C ASN A 323 -8.83 14.41 2.17
N ARG A 324 -9.75 15.35 2.41
CA ARG A 324 -11.15 15.22 1.97
C ARG A 324 -11.30 15.34 0.45
N GLU A 325 -10.61 16.30 -0.16
CA GLU A 325 -10.64 16.53 -1.61
C GLU A 325 -10.20 15.27 -2.36
N LEU A 326 -9.03 14.70 -2.01
CA LEU A 326 -8.48 13.53 -2.70
C LEU A 326 -9.24 12.22 -2.42
N GLN A 327 -9.82 12.06 -1.23
CA GLN A 327 -10.72 10.93 -0.95
C GLN A 327 -11.97 10.98 -1.82
N SER A 328 -12.49 12.18 -2.09
CA SER A 328 -13.68 12.36 -2.92
C SER A 328 -13.36 12.20 -4.41
N SER A 329 -12.25 12.76 -4.88
CA SER A 329 -11.88 12.74 -6.29
C SER A 329 -11.33 11.38 -6.75
N GLY A 330 -10.71 10.62 -5.84
CA GLY A 330 -9.98 9.41 -6.17
C GLY A 330 -8.72 9.69 -7.01
N PRO A 331 -8.10 8.64 -7.57
CA PRO A 331 -6.92 8.76 -8.43
C PRO A 331 -7.19 9.64 -9.65
N GLN A 332 -6.22 10.48 -10.02
CA GLN A 332 -6.36 11.45 -11.12
C GLN A 332 -5.53 11.09 -12.36
N TYR A 333 -4.68 10.07 -12.25
CA TYR A 333 -3.81 9.56 -13.31
C TYR A 333 -3.43 8.11 -13.00
N ILE A 334 -2.94 7.40 -14.01
CA ILE A 334 -2.32 6.08 -13.89
C ILE A 334 -0.83 6.25 -14.16
N ARG A 335 0.01 6.09 -13.13
CA ARG A 335 1.46 6.17 -13.27
C ARG A 335 2.06 4.78 -13.49
N VAL A 336 2.74 4.61 -14.62
CA VAL A 336 3.46 3.38 -14.99
C VAL A 336 4.83 3.36 -14.31
N LEU A 337 5.16 2.26 -13.63
CA LEU A 337 6.49 2.01 -13.04
C LEU A 337 7.33 1.06 -13.89
N GLY A 338 6.68 0.18 -14.67
CA GLY A 338 7.36 -0.63 -15.68
C GLY A 338 6.45 -1.69 -16.31
N ALA A 339 6.88 -2.23 -17.44
CA ALA A 339 6.16 -3.20 -18.25
C ALA A 339 7.14 -4.15 -18.98
N ASP A 340 6.75 -5.43 -19.10
CA ASP A 340 7.31 -6.34 -20.10
C ASP A 340 6.58 -6.21 -21.45
N ALA A 341 6.87 -7.05 -22.44
CA ALA A 341 6.26 -7.02 -23.78
C ALA A 341 4.74 -7.19 -23.71
N VAL A 342 4.26 -8.06 -22.82
CA VAL A 342 2.83 -8.25 -22.61
C VAL A 342 2.23 -6.98 -22.00
N GLY A 343 2.92 -6.37 -21.02
CA GLY A 343 2.55 -5.09 -20.44
C GLY A 343 2.56 -3.93 -21.43
N MET A 344 3.51 -3.91 -22.37
CA MET A 344 3.59 -2.92 -23.45
C MET A 344 2.37 -2.99 -24.36
N GLU A 345 1.95 -4.20 -24.71
CA GLU A 345 0.72 -4.42 -25.48
C GLU A 345 -0.54 -4.03 -24.70
N ILE A 346 -0.57 -4.27 -23.37
CA ILE A 346 -1.63 -3.75 -22.50
C ILE A 346 -1.65 -2.22 -22.52
N LEU A 347 -0.49 -1.56 -22.36
CA LEU A 347 -0.37 -0.10 -22.41
C LEU A 347 -0.81 0.48 -23.75
N ARG A 348 -0.54 -0.22 -24.86
CA ARG A 348 -0.99 0.17 -26.20
C ARG A 348 -2.52 0.16 -26.28
N LYS A 349 -3.18 -0.87 -25.75
CA LYS A 349 -4.64 -0.96 -25.67
C LYS A 349 -5.25 0.06 -24.70
N MET A 350 -4.56 0.35 -23.59
CA MET A 350 -4.97 1.36 -22.61
C MET A 350 -5.13 2.76 -23.20
N ARG A 351 -4.51 3.07 -24.35
CA ARG A 351 -4.72 4.36 -25.04
C ARG A 351 -6.18 4.62 -25.42
N SER A 352 -6.97 3.56 -25.66
CA SER A 352 -8.40 3.67 -26.01
C SER A 352 -9.34 3.20 -24.90
N THR A 353 -8.85 2.45 -23.90
CA THR A 353 -9.70 1.89 -22.84
C THR A 353 -9.56 2.60 -21.49
N ALA A 354 -8.45 3.32 -21.26
CA ALA A 354 -8.22 3.94 -19.96
C ALA A 354 -9.10 5.17 -19.74
N HIS A 355 -9.68 5.26 -18.54
CA HIS A 355 -10.53 6.37 -18.12
C HIS A 355 -9.77 7.49 -17.39
N LEU A 356 -8.47 7.27 -17.14
CA LEU A 356 -7.56 8.25 -16.54
C LEU A 356 -6.33 8.44 -17.44
N PRO A 357 -5.71 9.63 -17.42
CA PRO A 357 -4.45 9.86 -18.13
C PRO A 357 -3.37 8.86 -17.71
N VAL A 358 -2.80 8.15 -18.68
CA VAL A 358 -1.69 7.20 -18.47
C VAL A 358 -0.36 7.93 -18.61
N MET A 359 0.48 7.86 -17.59
CA MET A 359 1.71 8.64 -17.49
C MET A 359 2.93 7.75 -17.25
N GLY A 360 3.90 7.80 -18.16
CA GLY A 360 5.21 7.18 -17.98
C GLY A 360 6.25 8.10 -17.34
N LYS A 361 6.23 9.40 -17.66
CA LYS A 361 7.10 10.42 -17.06
C LYS A 361 6.45 11.06 -15.84
N ALA A 362 7.23 11.78 -15.01
CA ALA A 362 6.74 12.61 -13.89
C ALA A 362 5.43 13.33 -14.26
N PRO A 363 4.36 13.26 -13.44
CA PRO A 363 3.07 13.83 -13.81
C PRO A 363 3.20 15.34 -14.03
N ALA A 364 3.04 15.78 -15.28
CA ALA A 364 3.21 17.17 -15.70
C ALA A 364 1.93 17.69 -16.35
N GLY A 365 1.68 19.00 -16.23
CA GLY A 365 0.49 19.63 -16.82
C GLY A 365 -0.83 19.35 -16.10
N LEU A 366 -0.79 18.71 -14.92
CA LEU A 366 -1.96 18.49 -14.07
C LEU A 366 -2.46 19.79 -13.44
N ARG A 367 -3.76 19.83 -13.15
CA ARG A 367 -4.46 20.93 -12.44
C ARG A 367 -5.31 20.35 -11.32
N GLY A 368 -5.75 21.21 -10.40
CA GLY A 368 -6.65 20.82 -9.30
C GLY A 368 -6.11 19.66 -8.47
N GLU A 369 -6.96 18.67 -8.24
CA GLU A 369 -6.69 17.47 -7.45
C GLU A 369 -5.53 16.64 -8.03
N GLY A 370 -5.33 16.65 -9.34
CA GLY A 370 -4.20 15.95 -9.98
C GLY A 370 -2.86 16.57 -9.61
N LEU A 371 -2.78 17.91 -9.58
CA LEU A 371 -1.58 18.63 -9.17
C LEU A 371 -1.30 18.42 -7.68
N LEU A 372 -2.36 18.45 -6.85
CA LEU A 372 -2.26 18.19 -5.42
C LEU A 372 -1.72 16.77 -5.15
N LEU A 373 -2.29 15.75 -5.81
CA LEU A 373 -1.87 14.35 -5.68
C LEU A 373 -0.40 14.15 -6.09
N ALA A 374 0.00 14.74 -7.23
CA ALA A 374 1.39 14.69 -7.70
C ALA A 374 2.35 15.41 -6.75
N GLY A 375 1.92 16.51 -6.12
CA GLY A 375 2.70 17.23 -5.10
C GLY A 375 2.96 16.39 -3.85
N ILE A 376 1.93 15.69 -3.34
CA ILE A 376 2.08 14.76 -2.21
C ILE A 376 3.03 13.62 -2.57
N GLU A 377 2.92 13.08 -3.78
CA GLU A 377 3.80 12.01 -4.24
C GLU A 377 5.26 12.46 -4.34
N GLN A 378 5.52 13.66 -4.87
CA GLN A 378 6.87 14.23 -4.90
C GLN A 378 7.42 14.44 -3.49
N SER A 379 6.61 14.94 -2.55
CA SER A 379 7.01 15.05 -1.15
C SER A 379 7.33 13.70 -0.53
N ALA A 380 6.55 12.66 -0.85
CA ALA A 380 6.80 11.30 -0.36
C ALA A 380 8.12 10.73 -0.89
N ALA A 381 8.43 10.95 -2.16
CA ALA A 381 9.71 10.56 -2.75
C ALA A 381 10.88 11.28 -2.06
N ASN A 382 10.80 12.62 -1.92
CA ASN A 382 11.85 13.41 -1.28
C ASN A 382 12.09 12.95 0.17
N VAL A 383 11.02 12.79 0.95
CA VAL A 383 11.14 12.31 2.33
C VAL A 383 11.76 10.92 2.37
N TRP A 384 11.37 10.02 1.47
CA TRP A 384 11.96 8.67 1.44
C TRP A 384 13.45 8.69 1.09
N GLU A 385 13.88 9.54 0.16
CA GLU A 385 15.30 9.75 -0.18
C GLU A 385 16.11 10.19 1.06
N GLU A 386 15.58 11.07 1.91
CA GLU A 386 16.19 11.49 3.19
C GLU A 386 16.34 10.35 4.22
N LEU A 387 15.56 9.27 4.08
CA LEU A 387 15.61 8.12 4.99
C LEU A 387 16.65 7.07 4.57
N THR A 388 17.19 7.17 3.36
CA THR A 388 18.21 6.25 2.86
C THR A 388 19.58 6.56 3.48
N ALA A 389 20.48 5.58 3.46
CA ALA A 389 21.83 5.75 4.04
C ALA A 389 22.68 6.72 3.22
N VAL A 390 22.41 6.85 1.93
CA VAL A 390 23.09 7.76 1.01
C VAL A 390 22.08 8.78 0.47
N PHE A 391 22.25 10.03 0.88
CA PHE A 391 21.41 11.12 0.40
C PHE A 391 21.64 11.39 -1.08
N SER A 392 20.62 11.14 -1.91
CA SER A 392 20.66 11.34 -3.36
C SER A 392 19.40 12.08 -3.83
N PRO A 393 19.35 13.41 -3.67
CA PRO A 393 18.15 14.19 -3.93
C PRO A 393 17.81 14.28 -5.42
N GLY A 394 16.52 14.16 -5.73
CA GLY A 394 16.00 14.42 -7.07
C GLY A 394 16.15 13.25 -8.04
N GLU A 395 16.43 12.06 -7.54
CA GLU A 395 16.49 10.85 -8.34
C GLU A 395 15.12 10.54 -8.96
N GLU A 396 14.03 10.78 -8.23
CA GLU A 396 12.66 10.56 -8.74
C GLU A 396 12.38 11.26 -10.09
N LYS A 397 12.93 12.47 -10.30
CA LYS A 397 12.72 13.22 -11.55
C LYS A 397 13.43 12.61 -12.75
N LYS A 398 14.47 11.81 -12.51
CA LYS A 398 15.28 11.13 -13.54
C LYS A 398 14.75 9.74 -13.88
N ARG A 399 13.80 9.21 -13.09
CA ARG A 399 13.30 7.84 -13.23
C ARG A 399 12.35 7.72 -14.42
N TYR A 400 12.53 6.64 -15.17
CA TYR A 400 11.67 6.20 -16.25
C TYR A 400 11.09 4.81 -15.94
N PRO A 401 9.93 4.46 -16.51
CA PRO A 401 9.40 3.11 -16.39
C PRO A 401 10.40 2.09 -16.91
N PHE A 402 10.53 0.96 -16.23
CA PHE A 402 11.28 -0.18 -16.77
C PHE A 402 10.54 -0.74 -17.98
N MET A 403 11.15 -0.76 -19.15
CA MET A 403 10.59 -1.32 -20.37
C MET A 403 11.50 -2.47 -20.83
N GLU A 404 10.95 -3.49 -21.47
CA GLU A 404 11.68 -4.72 -21.80
C GLU A 404 12.93 -4.54 -22.67
N GLU A 405 13.07 -3.43 -23.40
CA GLU A 405 14.34 -3.07 -24.06
C GLU A 405 15.52 -2.93 -23.05
N CYS A 406 15.25 -2.80 -21.74
CA CYS A 406 16.25 -2.76 -20.68
C CYS A 406 16.56 -4.14 -20.02
N PHE A 407 15.88 -5.22 -20.40
CA PHE A 407 16.06 -6.55 -19.78
C PHE A 407 16.76 -7.57 -20.68
N SER A 408 17.04 -7.21 -21.95
CA SER A 408 18.06 -7.88 -22.76
C SER A 408 19.45 -7.40 -22.34
N GLU A 409 20.33 -8.35 -22.07
CA GLU A 409 21.73 -8.25 -21.69
C GLU A 409 22.50 -7.00 -22.20
N GLY A 410 23.22 -6.35 -21.27
CA GLY A 410 24.38 -5.51 -21.59
C GLY A 410 24.08 -4.06 -21.93
N GLU A 411 24.63 -3.16 -21.11
CA GLU A 411 24.93 -1.76 -21.44
C GLU A 411 23.74 -0.86 -21.80
N ASN A 412 23.41 0.07 -20.89
CA ASN A 412 23.66 1.47 -21.19
C ASN A 412 23.65 2.31 -19.90
N VAL A 413 24.87 2.70 -19.56
CA VAL A 413 25.22 3.92 -18.84
C VAL A 413 24.94 5.09 -19.78
N LEU A 414 24.13 6.05 -19.33
CA LEU A 414 24.42 7.49 -19.30
C LEU A 414 23.22 8.28 -18.77
#